data_AF-A0A503ADI1-F1
#
_entry.id   AF-A0A503ADI1-F1
#
_cell.length_a   1.000
_cell.length_b   1.000
_cell.length_c   1.000
_cell.angle_alpha   90.00
_cell.angle_beta   90.00
_cell.angle_gamma   90.00
#
_symmetry.space_group_name_H-M   'P 1'
#
loop_
_entity.id
_entity.type
_entity.pdbx_description
1 polymer ?
#
loop_
_entity_poly.entity_id
_entity_poly.type
_entity_poly.pdbx_seq_one_letter_code
_entity_poly.pdbx_strand_id
1 'polypeptide(L)'
;MTTWSSADVLWGVNGHPLNAYPGISIEQQLDYVRDLGMTSYRVNISNADSADKLAVLVEAAKKRGIQILPVVTPDFDLDNDTTGDLYGQAYRLATTLVSRFKDDIRVWELGNEMENYAILQPCEMRDDGTQYNCSWGPAGGPDTSDYFSPRWAKVSAVLRGLSDATTAVDPTIRKALGTAGWGHRGAFTRMLQDGVRWDISVWHLYEGDPGEAFKFLASFGKPIWLTEFNYSGGSQAGERQQAEGLVQTMALLRKYQSLYGVQAAHVYELLDEPYWAPSYEAYMGLVRLKQGDGSAFVPDGQKFAYTAMKQAIADHPADTGPSSVTPAIPPPKEPPTVAGAGTVHPCSIDDFDRSVFAPANQAAYAYCLILHRMPSPAEQWGVIVAMKKDPSILPVLSHIARSPEFTAANLADTPGNPKYVANLYRLLLRREPDNGGLSTYVSRLKSGELTSDQFVMELLHSYEFRSTNAVLFNSDGAAVQ
;
A
#
# COMPACT_ATOMS: atom_id res chain seq x y z
N MET A 1 13.32 23.90 -20.19
CA MET A 1 12.19 23.76 -19.25
C MET A 1 10.94 23.67 -20.09
N THR A 2 10.32 22.48 -20.15
CA THR A 2 9.05 22.29 -20.85
C THR A 2 7.97 22.89 -19.96
N THR A 3 7.32 23.97 -20.40
CA THR A 3 6.19 24.56 -19.69
C THR A 3 4.96 23.69 -19.94
N TRP A 4 4.46 23.02 -18.91
CA TRP A 4 3.21 22.25 -18.98
C TRP A 4 2.03 23.22 -18.98
N SER A 5 1.51 23.55 -20.16
CA SER A 5 0.22 24.22 -20.31
C SER A 5 -0.87 23.14 -20.26
N SER A 6 -1.60 23.04 -19.16
CA SER A 6 -2.66 22.02 -19.01
C SER A 6 -3.89 22.58 -18.29
N ALA A 7 -5.06 22.08 -18.71
CA ALA A 7 -6.30 22.05 -17.93
C ALA A 7 -6.05 21.45 -16.53
N ASP A 8 -6.93 21.73 -15.55
CA ASP A 8 -6.83 21.23 -14.14
C ASP A 8 -6.49 19.73 -14.08
N VAL A 9 -5.92 19.31 -12.95
CA VAL A 9 -5.62 17.91 -12.66
C VAL A 9 -6.86 17.05 -12.92
N LEU A 10 -6.70 15.96 -13.66
CA LEU A 10 -7.77 14.97 -13.79
C LEU A 10 -7.99 14.30 -12.43
N TRP A 11 -9.20 14.41 -11.90
CA TRP A 11 -9.57 13.76 -10.64
C TRP A 11 -10.27 12.43 -10.91
N GLY A 12 -9.76 11.39 -10.25
CA GLY A 12 -10.33 10.06 -10.25
C GLY A 12 -10.35 9.45 -8.85
N VAL A 13 -10.77 8.20 -8.80
CA VAL A 13 -10.84 7.38 -7.58
C VAL A 13 -10.50 5.94 -7.91
N ASN A 14 -9.98 5.22 -6.93
CA ASN A 14 -9.75 3.78 -7.00
C ASN A 14 -10.97 3.01 -6.53
N GLY A 15 -11.14 1.81 -7.06
CA GLY A 15 -12.01 0.83 -6.43
C GLY A 15 -11.86 -0.55 -7.03
N HIS A 16 -12.56 -1.48 -6.40
CA HIS A 16 -12.47 -2.91 -6.66
C HIS A 16 -13.82 -3.49 -7.15
N PRO A 17 -14.44 -2.93 -8.22
CA PRO A 17 -15.79 -3.28 -8.66
C PRO A 17 -15.95 -4.74 -9.11
N LEU A 18 -14.84 -5.44 -9.38
CA LEU A 18 -14.86 -6.79 -9.93
C LEU A 18 -14.87 -7.88 -8.85
N ASN A 19 -14.50 -7.54 -7.61
CA ASN A 19 -14.19 -8.51 -6.55
C ASN A 19 -14.50 -8.08 -5.10
N ALA A 20 -14.51 -6.80 -4.73
CA ALA A 20 -14.54 -6.41 -3.30
C ALA A 20 -15.92 -6.04 -2.73
N TYR A 21 -16.90 -5.69 -3.57
CA TYR A 21 -18.16 -5.10 -3.11
C TYR A 21 -19.40 -5.95 -3.45
N PRO A 22 -19.52 -7.19 -2.95
CA PRO A 22 -20.75 -7.96 -3.12
C PRO A 22 -21.94 -7.14 -2.60
N GLY A 23 -23.00 -7.00 -3.40
CA GLY A 23 -24.18 -6.21 -3.05
C GLY A 23 -24.19 -4.76 -3.55
N ILE A 24 -23.05 -4.21 -4.00
CA ILE A 24 -22.99 -2.86 -4.59
C ILE A 24 -22.83 -2.96 -6.10
N SER A 25 -23.82 -2.48 -6.86
CA SER A 25 -23.77 -2.57 -8.33
C SER A 25 -22.70 -1.66 -8.94
N ILE A 26 -22.23 -2.02 -10.14
CA ILE A 26 -21.30 -1.20 -10.93
C ILE A 26 -21.91 0.19 -11.19
N GLU A 27 -23.20 0.25 -11.52
CA GLU A 27 -23.90 1.50 -11.76
C GLU A 27 -23.88 2.42 -10.55
N GLN A 28 -24.11 1.86 -9.35
CA GLN A 28 -24.12 2.62 -8.11
C GLN A 28 -22.72 3.19 -7.80
N GLN A 29 -21.67 2.39 -8.01
CA GLN A 29 -20.29 2.86 -7.86
C GLN A 29 -19.99 4.01 -8.83
N LEU A 30 -20.31 3.85 -10.12
CA LEU A 30 -20.09 4.88 -11.13
C LEU A 30 -20.94 6.14 -10.89
N ASP A 31 -22.12 6.00 -10.29
CA ASP A 31 -22.94 7.15 -9.91
C ASP A 31 -22.29 7.95 -8.77
N TYR A 32 -21.58 7.32 -7.82
CA TYR A 32 -20.74 8.02 -6.84
C TYR A 32 -19.56 8.73 -7.51
N VAL A 33 -18.85 8.06 -8.42
CA VAL A 33 -17.72 8.67 -9.17
C VAL A 33 -18.18 9.93 -9.89
N ARG A 34 -19.32 9.86 -10.60
CA ARG A 34 -19.90 11.01 -11.29
C ARG A 34 -20.33 12.10 -10.30
N ASP A 35 -20.97 11.73 -9.20
CA ASP A 35 -21.46 12.69 -8.22
C ASP A 35 -20.33 13.44 -7.49
N LEU A 36 -19.16 12.81 -7.30
CA LEU A 36 -17.94 13.46 -6.82
C LEU A 36 -17.37 14.49 -7.80
N GLY A 37 -17.83 14.51 -9.06
CA GLY A 37 -17.24 15.31 -10.13
C GLY A 37 -15.97 14.69 -10.72
N MET A 38 -15.69 13.42 -10.39
CA MET A 38 -14.53 12.69 -10.90
C MET A 38 -14.84 12.09 -12.28
N THR A 39 -13.82 12.00 -13.13
CA THR A 39 -13.96 11.55 -14.52
C THR A 39 -13.13 10.32 -14.84
N SER A 40 -12.43 9.75 -13.86
CA SER A 40 -11.71 8.49 -14.02
C SER A 40 -11.93 7.55 -12.85
N TYR A 41 -12.09 6.26 -13.15
CA TYR A 41 -12.19 5.19 -12.17
C TYR A 41 -11.06 4.18 -12.40
N ARG A 42 -10.12 4.09 -11.47
CA ARG A 42 -9.00 3.15 -11.53
C ARG A 42 -9.41 1.81 -10.91
N VAL A 43 -9.21 0.73 -11.66
CA VAL A 43 -9.75 -0.59 -11.31
C VAL A 43 -8.75 -1.71 -11.59
N ASN A 44 -8.70 -2.67 -10.68
CA ASN A 44 -7.77 -3.80 -10.77
C ASN A 44 -8.24 -4.86 -11.78
N ILE A 45 -7.29 -5.42 -12.53
CA ILE A 45 -7.50 -6.59 -13.38
C ILE A 45 -6.30 -7.53 -13.33
N SER A 46 -6.45 -8.68 -12.67
CA SER A 46 -5.36 -9.64 -12.50
C SER A 46 -5.23 -10.64 -13.63
N ASN A 47 -6.32 -10.93 -14.35
CA ASN A 47 -6.36 -11.98 -15.36
C ASN A 47 -7.38 -11.69 -16.48
N ALA A 48 -7.26 -12.47 -17.56
CA ALA A 48 -8.14 -12.34 -18.73
C ALA A 48 -9.58 -12.80 -18.47
N ASP A 49 -9.83 -13.64 -17.45
CA ASP A 49 -11.17 -14.13 -17.13
C ASP A 49 -12.09 -13.01 -16.64
N SER A 50 -11.51 -11.94 -16.09
CA SER A 50 -12.25 -10.75 -15.68
C SER A 50 -12.55 -9.77 -16.83
N ALA A 51 -12.13 -10.07 -18.07
CA ALA A 51 -12.30 -9.18 -19.20
C ALA A 51 -13.78 -8.95 -19.57
N ASP A 52 -14.66 -9.95 -19.42
CA ASP A 52 -16.10 -9.73 -19.67
C ASP A 52 -16.71 -8.76 -18.67
N LYS A 53 -16.34 -8.88 -17.39
CA LYS A 53 -16.78 -7.94 -16.34
C LYS A 53 -16.22 -6.54 -16.58
N LEU A 54 -14.95 -6.43 -16.99
CA LEU A 54 -14.36 -5.15 -17.36
C LEU A 54 -15.09 -4.50 -18.56
N ALA A 55 -15.53 -5.28 -19.55
CA ALA A 55 -16.29 -4.74 -20.68
C ALA A 55 -17.64 -4.15 -20.26
N VAL A 56 -18.37 -4.83 -19.37
CA VAL A 56 -19.61 -4.29 -18.78
C VAL A 56 -19.35 -2.98 -18.04
N LEU A 57 -18.29 -2.93 -17.23
CA LEU A 57 -17.88 -1.72 -16.52
C LEU A 57 -17.53 -0.57 -17.47
N VAL A 58 -16.73 -0.83 -18.50
CA VAL A 58 -16.32 0.16 -19.51
C VAL A 58 -17.55 0.74 -20.23
N GLU A 59 -18.50 -0.10 -20.63
CA GLU A 59 -19.74 0.36 -21.27
C GLU A 59 -20.57 1.24 -20.33
N ALA A 60 -20.74 0.83 -19.08
CA ALA A 60 -21.49 1.57 -18.07
C ALA A 60 -20.82 2.92 -17.71
N ALA A 61 -19.48 2.96 -17.69
CA ALA A 61 -18.68 4.14 -17.41
C ALA A 61 -18.72 5.15 -18.55
N LYS A 62 -18.64 4.68 -19.81
CA LYS A 62 -18.77 5.54 -21.00
C LYS A 62 -20.10 6.29 -21.03
N LYS A 63 -21.21 5.63 -20.68
CA LYS A 63 -22.54 6.28 -20.57
C LYS A 63 -22.58 7.42 -19.54
N ARG A 64 -21.62 7.45 -18.62
CA ARG A 64 -21.48 8.46 -17.55
C ARG A 64 -20.33 9.44 -17.77
N GLY A 65 -19.63 9.35 -18.90
CA GLY A 65 -18.45 10.19 -19.17
C GLY A 65 -17.25 9.87 -18.28
N ILE A 66 -17.16 8.65 -17.75
CA ILE A 66 -16.08 8.19 -16.88
C ILE A 66 -15.11 7.32 -17.70
N GLN A 67 -13.82 7.63 -17.60
CA GLN A 67 -12.74 6.83 -18.17
C GLN A 67 -12.30 5.75 -17.19
N ILE A 68 -12.32 4.50 -17.62
CA ILE A 68 -11.71 3.42 -16.84
C ILE A 68 -10.20 3.45 -17.05
N LEU A 69 -9.45 3.48 -15.94
CA LEU A 69 -8.01 3.25 -15.91
C LEU A 69 -7.76 1.84 -15.33
N PRO A 70 -7.57 0.81 -16.16
CA PRO A 70 -7.23 -0.50 -15.64
C PRO A 70 -5.80 -0.49 -15.12
N VAL A 71 -5.60 -1.03 -13.93
CA VAL A 71 -4.29 -1.45 -13.43
C VAL A 71 -4.18 -2.96 -13.54
N VAL A 72 -3.19 -3.41 -14.31
CA VAL A 72 -2.92 -4.84 -14.49
C VAL A 72 -2.14 -5.32 -13.27
N THR A 73 -2.71 -6.26 -12.52
CA THR A 73 -2.15 -6.82 -11.27
C THR A 73 -1.93 -8.32 -11.40
N PRO A 74 -0.94 -8.78 -12.19
CA PRO A 74 -0.84 -10.20 -12.52
C PRO A 74 -0.53 -11.06 -11.30
N ASP A 75 -1.27 -12.15 -11.13
CA ASP A 75 -1.03 -13.17 -10.10
C ASP A 75 0.00 -14.21 -10.58
N PHE A 76 1.19 -13.75 -10.98
CA PHE A 76 2.28 -14.63 -11.43
C PHE A 76 3.12 -15.14 -10.26
N ASP A 77 3.67 -16.35 -10.39
CA ASP A 77 4.55 -16.92 -9.39
C ASP A 77 5.98 -16.36 -9.54
N LEU A 78 6.20 -15.20 -8.93
CA LEU A 78 7.50 -14.53 -8.96
C LEU A 78 8.60 -15.34 -8.26
N ASP A 79 8.30 -16.31 -7.41
CA ASP A 79 9.32 -17.07 -6.69
C ASP A 79 9.84 -18.24 -7.52
N ASN A 80 8.96 -18.95 -8.22
CA ASN A 80 9.31 -20.15 -8.96
C ASN A 80 9.55 -19.92 -10.45
N ASP A 81 8.86 -18.96 -11.07
CA ASP A 81 8.98 -18.77 -12.51
C ASP A 81 10.32 -18.14 -12.91
N THR A 82 10.78 -18.50 -14.11
CA THR A 82 11.97 -17.88 -14.72
C THR A 82 11.63 -16.51 -15.30
N THR A 83 12.64 -15.68 -15.54
CA THR A 83 12.44 -14.38 -16.21
C THR A 83 11.85 -14.52 -17.61
N GLY A 84 12.16 -15.60 -18.33
CA GLY A 84 11.58 -15.90 -19.64
C GLY A 84 10.09 -16.25 -19.56
N ASP A 85 9.72 -17.09 -18.59
CA ASP A 85 8.33 -17.47 -18.35
C ASP A 85 7.49 -16.27 -17.94
N LEU A 86 7.97 -15.48 -16.98
CA LEU A 86 7.32 -14.26 -16.51
C LEU A 86 7.11 -13.23 -17.63
N TYR A 87 8.13 -12.99 -18.45
CA TYR A 87 8.00 -12.13 -19.63
C TYR A 87 6.92 -12.65 -20.58
N GLY A 88 6.96 -13.95 -20.90
CA GLY A 88 5.99 -14.57 -21.82
C GLY A 88 4.56 -14.54 -21.30
N GLN A 89 4.36 -14.79 -20.00
CA GLN A 89 3.06 -14.70 -19.33
C GLN A 89 2.51 -13.27 -19.35
N ALA A 90 3.33 -12.30 -18.94
CA ALA A 90 3.00 -10.88 -18.99
C ALA A 90 2.64 -10.42 -20.40
N TYR A 91 3.43 -10.81 -21.39
CA TYR A 91 3.19 -10.46 -22.79
C TYR A 91 1.85 -11.01 -23.28
N ARG A 92 1.52 -12.28 -22.98
CA ARG A 92 0.24 -12.88 -23.35
C ARG A 92 -0.95 -12.21 -22.65
N LEU A 93 -0.84 -11.94 -21.35
CA LEU A 93 -1.88 -11.27 -20.58
C LEU A 93 -2.20 -9.89 -21.16
N ALA A 94 -1.17 -9.05 -21.34
CA ALA A 94 -1.34 -7.72 -21.92
C ALA A 94 -1.85 -7.79 -23.37
N THR A 95 -1.37 -8.72 -24.18
CA THR A 95 -1.89 -8.91 -25.55
C THR A 95 -3.40 -9.18 -25.53
N THR A 96 -3.86 -10.09 -24.68
CA THR A 96 -5.28 -10.46 -24.58
C THR A 96 -6.13 -9.28 -24.11
N LEU A 97 -5.74 -8.62 -23.01
CA LEU A 97 -6.50 -7.52 -22.44
C LEU A 97 -6.48 -6.29 -23.36
N VAL A 98 -5.30 -5.81 -23.73
CA VAL A 98 -5.17 -4.57 -24.51
C VAL A 98 -5.79 -4.73 -25.90
N SER A 99 -5.66 -5.88 -26.57
CA SER A 99 -6.26 -6.09 -27.89
C SER A 99 -7.79 -5.99 -27.86
N ARG A 100 -8.40 -6.52 -26.80
CA ARG A 100 -9.86 -6.50 -26.63
C ARG A 100 -10.40 -5.09 -26.44
N PHE A 101 -9.64 -4.22 -25.78
CA PHE A 101 -10.10 -2.91 -25.32
C PHE A 101 -9.45 -1.72 -26.01
N LYS A 102 -8.61 -1.94 -27.03
CA LYS A 102 -7.82 -0.88 -27.69
C LYS A 102 -8.64 0.31 -28.20
N ASP A 103 -9.90 0.09 -28.57
CA ASP A 103 -10.80 1.14 -29.06
C ASP A 103 -11.51 1.88 -27.92
N ASP A 104 -11.47 1.33 -26.70
CA ASP A 104 -12.21 1.81 -25.52
C ASP A 104 -11.29 2.42 -24.46
N ILE A 105 -10.09 1.85 -24.27
CA ILE A 105 -9.14 2.20 -23.22
C ILE A 105 -7.81 2.57 -23.87
N ARG A 106 -7.38 3.81 -23.64
CA ARG A 106 -6.18 4.41 -24.26
C ARG A 106 -4.99 4.58 -23.32
N VAL A 107 -5.19 4.30 -22.04
CA VAL A 107 -4.14 4.28 -21.02
C VAL A 107 -4.30 3.05 -20.15
N TRP A 108 -3.21 2.32 -19.96
CA TRP A 108 -3.14 1.16 -19.07
C TRP A 108 -2.04 1.37 -18.05
N GLU A 109 -2.35 1.10 -16.79
CA GLU A 109 -1.33 0.98 -15.75
C GLU A 109 -0.83 -0.46 -15.70
N LEU A 110 0.48 -0.64 -15.87
CA LEU A 110 1.09 -1.95 -16.11
C LEU A 110 1.89 -2.37 -14.88
N GLY A 111 1.31 -3.27 -14.09
CA GLY A 111 1.81 -3.63 -12.77
C GLY A 111 1.31 -2.66 -11.71
N ASN A 112 1.13 -3.17 -10.49
CA ASN A 112 0.92 -2.36 -9.29
C ASN A 112 2.04 -2.68 -8.31
N GLU A 113 2.87 -1.70 -7.99
CA GLU A 113 3.81 -1.79 -6.87
C GLU A 113 4.77 -3.00 -6.90
N MET A 114 5.08 -3.49 -8.11
CA MET A 114 5.81 -4.73 -8.33
C MET A 114 7.24 -4.68 -7.77
N GLU A 115 7.83 -3.48 -7.68
CA GLU A 115 9.17 -3.27 -7.18
C GLU A 115 9.34 -3.68 -5.70
N ASN A 116 8.25 -3.71 -4.93
CA ASN A 116 8.27 -4.18 -3.55
C ASN A 116 8.83 -5.59 -3.41
N TYR A 117 8.50 -6.47 -4.37
CA TYR A 117 9.05 -7.83 -4.40
C TYR A 117 10.58 -7.81 -4.43
N ALA A 118 11.16 -6.83 -5.15
CA ALA A 118 12.59 -6.70 -5.32
C ALA A 118 13.29 -5.93 -4.19
N ILE A 119 12.58 -5.32 -3.24
CA ILE A 119 13.21 -4.59 -2.12
C ILE A 119 14.18 -5.50 -1.37
N LEU A 120 15.38 -4.99 -1.14
CA LEU A 120 16.46 -5.65 -0.43
C LEU A 120 16.06 -5.86 1.04
N GLN A 121 16.30 -7.07 1.53
CA GLN A 121 15.96 -7.52 2.88
C GLN A 121 17.21 -7.57 3.77
N PRO A 122 17.04 -7.63 5.10
CA PRO A 122 18.14 -7.80 6.05
C PRO A 122 19.10 -8.95 5.66
N CYS A 123 20.40 -8.71 5.80
CA CYS A 123 21.48 -9.66 5.47
C CYS A 123 21.66 -10.01 3.98
N GLU A 124 20.83 -9.52 3.07
CA GLU A 124 21.00 -9.78 1.63
C GLU A 124 22.23 -9.05 1.06
N MET A 125 22.86 -9.65 0.05
CA MET A 125 24.02 -9.05 -0.61
C MET A 125 23.57 -8.03 -1.66
N ARG A 126 24.21 -6.86 -1.66
CA ARG A 126 24.09 -5.85 -2.71
C ARG A 126 24.93 -6.24 -3.92
N ASP A 127 24.66 -5.57 -5.05
CA ASP A 127 25.37 -5.78 -6.32
C ASP A 127 26.88 -5.46 -6.24
N ASP A 128 27.28 -4.58 -5.32
CA ASP A 128 28.69 -4.21 -5.07
C ASP A 128 29.43 -5.22 -4.17
N GLY A 129 28.77 -6.30 -3.75
CA GLY A 129 29.32 -7.32 -2.87
C GLY A 129 29.31 -6.94 -1.39
N THR A 130 28.70 -5.81 -1.00
CA THR A 130 28.48 -5.47 0.42
C THR A 130 27.22 -6.15 0.95
N GLN A 131 27.23 -6.53 2.23
CA GLN A 131 26.04 -7.07 2.90
C GLN A 131 25.12 -5.94 3.39
N TYR A 132 23.83 -6.05 3.15
CA TYR A 132 22.82 -5.19 3.76
C TYR A 132 22.71 -5.51 5.26
N ASN A 133 22.62 -4.48 6.08
CA ASN A 133 22.75 -4.65 7.52
C ASN A 133 21.61 -5.53 8.06
N CYS A 134 21.98 -6.62 8.73
CA CYS A 134 21.06 -7.58 9.34
C CYS A 134 20.13 -6.99 10.40
N SER A 135 20.50 -5.86 11.00
CA SER A 135 19.72 -5.16 12.03
C SER A 135 18.77 -4.10 11.46
N TRP A 136 18.83 -3.81 10.15
CA TRP A 136 17.90 -2.88 9.51
C TRP A 136 16.59 -3.57 9.14
N GLY A 137 15.55 -2.79 8.82
CA GLY A 137 14.36 -3.27 8.13
C GLY A 137 14.59 -3.38 6.62
N PRO A 138 13.56 -3.72 5.82
CA PRO A 138 13.61 -3.65 4.36
C PRO A 138 14.18 -2.30 3.89
N ALA A 139 14.93 -2.30 2.79
CA ALA A 139 15.49 -1.07 2.23
C ALA A 139 14.39 -0.11 1.77
N GLY A 140 14.66 1.21 1.83
CA GLY A 140 13.65 2.24 1.54
C GLY A 140 13.44 2.55 0.05
N GLY A 141 14.21 1.94 -0.85
CA GLY A 141 14.09 2.13 -2.30
C GLY A 141 14.57 3.45 -2.93
N PRO A 142 15.21 4.45 -2.28
CA PRO A 142 15.67 5.64 -2.98
C PRO A 142 16.73 5.36 -4.04
N ASP A 143 17.55 4.33 -3.83
CA ASP A 143 18.71 4.04 -4.67
C ASP A 143 18.57 2.69 -5.39
N THR A 144 19.27 2.53 -6.51
CA THR A 144 19.26 1.25 -7.25
C THR A 144 19.81 0.11 -6.39
N SER A 145 20.72 0.39 -5.47
CA SER A 145 21.29 -0.58 -4.53
C SER A 145 20.31 -1.11 -3.49
N ASP A 146 19.12 -0.52 -3.37
CA ASP A 146 18.08 -0.94 -2.41
C ASP A 146 17.19 -2.07 -2.93
N TYR A 147 17.51 -2.59 -4.11
CA TYR A 147 16.80 -3.70 -4.73
C TYR A 147 17.73 -4.89 -4.92
N PHE A 148 17.25 -6.07 -4.55
CA PHE A 148 17.94 -7.32 -4.76
C PHE A 148 17.83 -7.76 -6.22
N SER A 149 18.95 -7.72 -6.96
CA SER A 149 18.98 -7.92 -8.41
C SER A 149 18.32 -9.20 -8.93
N PRO A 150 18.46 -10.37 -8.28
CA PRO A 150 17.74 -11.58 -8.72
C PRO A 150 16.22 -11.42 -8.74
N ARG A 151 15.64 -10.76 -7.73
CA ARG A 151 14.20 -10.46 -7.69
C ARG A 151 13.84 -9.32 -8.64
N TRP A 152 14.69 -8.30 -8.75
CA TRP A 152 14.50 -7.21 -9.71
C TRP A 152 14.40 -7.72 -11.15
N ALA A 153 15.26 -8.66 -11.55
CA ALA A 153 15.23 -9.24 -12.91
C ALA A 153 13.87 -9.87 -13.25
N LYS A 154 13.18 -10.44 -12.26
CA LYS A 154 11.82 -11.01 -12.41
C LYS A 154 10.76 -9.92 -12.53
N VAL A 155 10.80 -8.89 -11.68
CA VAL A 155 9.94 -7.69 -11.78
C VAL A 155 10.10 -7.03 -13.16
N SER A 156 11.35 -6.78 -13.56
CA SER A 156 11.71 -6.20 -14.86
C SER A 156 11.17 -7.02 -16.03
N ALA A 157 11.23 -8.35 -15.96
CA ALA A 157 10.67 -9.23 -16.98
C ALA A 157 9.15 -9.07 -17.13
N VAL A 158 8.40 -8.99 -16.02
CA VAL A 158 6.95 -8.75 -16.05
C VAL A 158 6.62 -7.38 -16.64
N LEU A 159 7.23 -6.31 -16.11
CA LEU A 159 6.96 -4.94 -16.56
C LEU A 159 7.30 -4.75 -18.05
N ARG A 160 8.42 -5.34 -18.50
CA ARG A 160 8.81 -5.31 -19.91
C ARG A 160 7.83 -6.10 -20.78
N GLY A 161 7.40 -7.29 -20.35
CA GLY A 161 6.42 -8.10 -21.09
C GLY A 161 5.09 -7.38 -21.27
N LEU A 162 4.57 -6.74 -20.21
CA LEU A 162 3.35 -5.92 -20.28
C LEU A 162 3.52 -4.74 -21.25
N SER A 163 4.65 -4.02 -21.14
CA SER A 163 4.95 -2.82 -21.94
C SER A 163 5.14 -3.12 -23.42
N ASP A 164 5.90 -4.16 -23.74
CA ASP A 164 6.19 -4.58 -25.11
C ASP A 164 4.94 -5.08 -25.81
N ALA A 165 4.13 -5.92 -25.14
CA ALA A 165 2.85 -6.38 -25.69
C ALA A 165 1.89 -5.22 -25.95
N THR A 166 1.76 -4.28 -25.00
CA THR A 166 0.91 -3.09 -25.18
C THR A 166 1.34 -2.30 -26.42
N THR A 167 2.65 -2.10 -26.59
CA THR A 167 3.19 -1.41 -27.78
C THR A 167 2.97 -2.19 -29.07
N ALA A 168 3.07 -3.52 -29.03
CA ALA A 168 2.86 -4.38 -30.19
C ALA A 168 1.39 -4.43 -30.64
N VAL A 169 0.44 -4.34 -29.69
CA VAL A 169 -0.99 -4.26 -29.98
C VAL A 169 -1.35 -2.93 -30.63
N ASP A 170 -0.94 -1.82 -30.02
CA ASP A 170 -1.11 -0.48 -30.58
C ASP A 170 -0.10 0.49 -29.92
N PRO A 171 0.88 1.02 -30.68
CA PRO A 171 1.90 1.91 -30.14
C PRO A 171 1.36 3.26 -29.65
N THR A 172 0.11 3.60 -29.99
CA THR A 172 -0.55 4.83 -29.54
C THR A 172 -1.29 4.67 -28.21
N ILE A 173 -1.32 3.46 -27.63
CA ILE A 173 -1.82 3.23 -26.26
C ILE A 173 -0.71 3.58 -25.26
N ARG A 174 -1.07 4.42 -24.28
CA ARG A 174 -0.12 4.91 -23.27
C ARG A 174 0.03 3.91 -22.13
N LYS A 175 1.27 3.77 -21.67
CA LYS A 175 1.70 2.83 -20.63
C LYS A 175 2.06 3.63 -19.39
N ALA A 176 1.25 3.51 -18.34
CA ALA A 176 1.53 4.06 -17.02
C ALA A 176 2.27 3.02 -16.18
N LEU A 177 3.42 3.38 -15.61
CA LEU A 177 4.23 2.50 -14.78
C LEU A 177 4.84 3.31 -13.64
N GLY A 178 4.95 2.69 -12.48
CA GLY A 178 5.50 3.36 -11.30
C GLY A 178 5.64 2.44 -10.12
N THR A 179 5.56 3.04 -8.93
CA THR A 179 5.96 2.41 -7.67
C THR A 179 4.95 2.74 -6.57
N ALA A 180 5.05 2.02 -5.45
CA ALA A 180 4.26 2.25 -4.22
C ALA A 180 4.51 3.60 -3.54
N GLY A 181 5.25 4.50 -4.18
CA GLY A 181 5.69 5.75 -3.57
C GLY A 181 6.75 5.53 -2.49
N TRP A 182 6.60 6.24 -1.36
CA TRP A 182 7.43 6.12 -0.15
C TRP A 182 8.95 6.11 -0.36
N GLY A 183 9.42 6.78 -1.40
CA GLY A 183 10.85 6.92 -1.68
C GLY A 183 11.41 5.92 -2.67
N HIS A 184 10.60 5.03 -3.27
CA HIS A 184 10.99 3.97 -4.24
C HIS A 184 11.46 4.50 -5.61
N ARG A 185 12.30 5.54 -5.62
CA ARG A 185 12.80 6.22 -6.83
C ARG A 185 13.84 5.38 -7.58
N GLY A 186 14.57 4.52 -6.88
CA GLY A 186 15.58 3.63 -7.48
C GLY A 186 14.98 2.69 -8.52
N ALA A 187 13.73 2.26 -8.35
CA ALA A 187 13.03 1.41 -9.31
C ALA A 187 12.86 2.07 -10.69
N PHE A 188 12.60 3.38 -10.77
CA PHE A 188 12.54 4.08 -12.06
C PHE A 188 13.88 4.07 -12.79
N THR A 189 14.97 4.23 -12.05
CA THR A 189 16.32 4.17 -12.60
C THR A 189 16.62 2.77 -13.13
N ARG A 190 16.26 1.72 -12.38
CA ARG A 190 16.43 0.34 -12.84
C ARG A 190 15.52 0.00 -14.03
N MET A 191 14.28 0.46 -14.06
CA MET A 191 13.38 0.31 -15.22
C MET A 191 14.00 0.91 -16.48
N LEU A 192 14.60 2.11 -16.37
CA LEU A 192 15.29 2.76 -17.48
C LEU A 192 16.52 1.95 -17.94
N GLN A 193 17.33 1.45 -17.00
CA GLN A 193 18.53 0.65 -17.29
C GLN A 193 18.19 -0.65 -18.03
N ASP A 194 17.07 -1.29 -17.66
CA ASP A 194 16.61 -2.55 -18.24
C ASP A 194 15.79 -2.37 -19.53
N GLY A 195 15.60 -1.13 -19.98
CA GLY A 195 14.86 -0.80 -21.21
C GLY A 195 13.35 -1.01 -21.09
N VAL A 196 12.79 -1.01 -19.88
CA VAL A 196 11.33 -0.99 -19.69
C VAL A 196 10.81 0.35 -20.21
N ARG A 197 9.83 0.32 -21.13
CA ARG A 197 9.30 1.54 -21.75
C ARG A 197 7.99 1.96 -21.07
N TRP A 198 7.87 3.23 -20.72
CA TRP A 198 6.63 3.81 -20.19
C TRP A 198 6.41 5.23 -20.72
N ASP A 199 5.17 5.69 -20.66
CA ASP A 199 4.74 7.00 -21.14
C ASP A 199 4.29 7.93 -20.02
N ILE A 200 3.90 7.37 -18.87
CA ILE A 200 3.42 8.09 -17.68
C ILE A 200 4.10 7.50 -16.45
N SER A 201 4.72 8.35 -15.64
CA SER A 201 5.31 7.94 -14.36
C SER A 201 4.24 7.94 -13.27
N VAL A 202 4.05 6.80 -12.62
CA VAL A 202 3.05 6.60 -11.57
C VAL A 202 3.66 6.71 -10.18
N TRP A 203 2.97 7.35 -9.24
CA TRP A 203 3.43 7.49 -7.86
C TRP A 203 2.26 7.37 -6.87
N HIS A 204 2.44 6.64 -5.78
CA HIS A 204 1.46 6.59 -4.68
C HIS A 204 1.83 7.56 -3.56
N LEU A 205 0.84 8.16 -2.90
CA LEU A 205 1.06 9.18 -1.86
C LEU A 205 0.08 9.05 -0.69
N TYR A 206 0.59 8.60 0.45
CA TYR A 206 -0.21 8.47 1.67
C TYR A 206 0.19 9.45 2.77
N GLU A 207 1.36 10.07 2.66
CA GLU A 207 1.86 11.04 3.63
C GLU A 207 2.98 11.92 3.04
N GLY A 208 3.20 13.07 3.67
CA GLY A 208 4.31 13.96 3.37
C GLY A 208 4.11 14.81 2.11
N ASP A 209 5.15 15.60 1.80
CA ASP A 209 5.20 16.43 0.59
C ASP A 209 5.95 15.66 -0.53
N PRO A 210 5.31 15.39 -1.68
CA PRO A 210 5.93 14.64 -2.78
C PRO A 210 6.91 15.48 -3.62
N GLY A 211 7.21 16.73 -3.27
CA GLY A 211 7.96 17.66 -4.11
C GLY A 211 9.30 17.14 -4.63
N GLU A 212 10.10 16.47 -3.80
CA GLU A 212 11.38 15.87 -4.23
C GLU A 212 11.18 14.63 -5.12
N ALA A 213 10.13 13.85 -4.86
CA ALA A 213 9.77 12.73 -5.72
C ALA A 213 9.33 13.23 -7.10
N PHE A 214 8.46 14.23 -7.18
CA PHE A 214 8.01 14.80 -8.45
C PHE A 214 9.12 15.49 -9.23
N LYS A 215 10.03 16.19 -8.54
CA LYS A 215 11.22 16.75 -9.17
C LYS A 215 12.09 15.66 -9.80
N PHE A 216 12.28 14.54 -9.11
CA PHE A 216 12.97 13.38 -9.66
C PHE A 216 12.22 12.79 -10.86
N LEU A 217 10.91 12.54 -10.75
CA LEU A 217 10.11 11.98 -11.85
C LEU A 217 10.06 12.88 -13.08
N ALA A 218 10.03 14.21 -12.89
CA ALA A 218 10.06 15.18 -13.97
C ALA A 218 11.36 15.11 -14.79
N SER A 219 12.45 14.58 -14.22
CA SER A 219 13.72 14.40 -14.95
C SER A 219 13.62 13.40 -16.11
N PHE A 220 12.64 12.49 -16.09
CA PHE A 220 12.37 11.56 -17.20
C PHE A 220 11.58 12.21 -18.35
N GLY A 221 11.13 13.46 -18.20
CA GLY A 221 10.40 14.21 -19.23
C GLY A 221 9.02 13.63 -19.56
N LYS A 222 8.41 12.89 -18.61
CA LYS A 222 7.11 12.23 -18.76
C LYS A 222 6.11 12.84 -17.78
N PRO A 223 4.80 12.84 -18.11
CA PRO A 223 3.75 13.19 -17.16
C PRO A 223 3.78 12.34 -15.89
N ILE A 224 3.32 12.95 -14.79
CA ILE A 224 3.21 12.28 -13.49
C ILE A 224 1.73 12.07 -13.17
N TRP A 225 1.35 10.83 -12.88
CA TRP A 225 0.02 10.49 -12.38
C TRP A 225 0.15 9.95 -10.96
N LEU A 226 -0.72 10.40 -10.05
CA LEU A 226 -0.89 9.75 -8.77
C LEU A 226 -2.06 8.80 -8.88
N THR A 227 -1.77 7.52 -9.01
CA THR A 227 -2.82 6.52 -9.20
C THR A 227 -3.37 6.04 -7.85
N GLU A 228 -2.72 6.38 -6.74
CA GLU A 228 -3.24 6.23 -5.39
C GLU A 228 -2.78 7.38 -4.51
N PHE A 229 -3.73 8.02 -3.82
CA PHE A 229 -3.44 8.87 -2.69
C PHE A 229 -4.55 8.81 -1.64
N ASN A 230 -4.21 8.96 -0.37
CA ASN A 230 -5.18 9.25 0.69
C ASN A 230 -4.49 9.94 1.86
N TYR A 231 -5.26 10.36 2.85
CA TYR A 231 -4.72 10.65 4.17
C TYR A 231 -4.20 9.36 4.82
N SER A 232 -3.02 9.42 5.43
CA SER A 232 -2.40 8.28 6.13
C SER A 232 -3.38 7.67 7.13
N GLY A 233 -3.64 6.37 6.98
CA GLY A 233 -4.59 5.64 7.84
C GLY A 233 -6.08 5.84 7.48
N GLY A 234 -6.41 6.53 6.39
CA GLY A 234 -7.79 6.81 6.00
C GLY A 234 -8.54 7.58 7.09
N SER A 235 -9.70 7.08 7.52
CA SER A 235 -10.47 7.68 8.61
C SER A 235 -10.15 7.13 10.01
N GLN A 236 -9.06 6.38 10.22
CA GLN A 236 -8.71 5.84 11.55
C GLN A 236 -8.49 6.93 12.60
N ALA A 237 -7.91 8.07 12.22
CA ALA A 237 -7.74 9.23 13.10
C ALA A 237 -9.01 10.12 13.18
N GLY A 238 -10.07 9.73 12.48
CA GLY A 238 -11.33 10.48 12.34
C GLY A 238 -11.58 10.95 10.90
N GLU A 239 -12.85 10.97 10.50
CA GLU A 239 -13.24 11.33 9.14
C GLU A 239 -12.98 12.80 8.79
N ARG A 240 -12.96 13.69 9.80
CA ARG A 240 -12.65 15.09 9.57
C ARG A 240 -11.17 15.25 9.18
N GLN A 241 -10.29 14.52 9.86
CA GLN A 241 -8.86 14.49 9.58
C GLN A 241 -8.59 13.93 8.19
N GLN A 242 -9.28 12.84 7.80
CA GLN A 242 -9.23 12.32 6.44
C GLN A 242 -9.63 13.40 5.41
N ALA A 243 -10.75 14.08 5.65
CA ALA A 243 -11.25 15.12 4.75
C ALA A 243 -10.28 16.30 4.60
N GLU A 244 -9.77 16.82 5.72
CA GLU A 244 -8.81 17.93 5.74
C GLU A 244 -7.49 17.54 5.05
N GLY A 245 -6.97 16.36 5.33
CA GLY A 245 -5.75 15.84 4.72
C GLY A 245 -5.87 15.62 3.21
N LEU A 246 -7.00 15.10 2.74
CA LEU A 246 -7.28 14.96 1.32
C LEU A 246 -7.34 16.31 0.61
N VAL A 247 -8.06 17.29 1.16
CA VAL A 247 -8.14 18.64 0.57
C VAL A 247 -6.77 19.32 0.55
N GLN A 248 -5.96 19.17 1.60
CA GLN A 248 -4.57 19.66 1.62
C GLN A 248 -3.72 19.01 0.53
N THR A 249 -3.84 17.69 0.35
CA THR A 249 -3.14 16.96 -0.70
C THR A 249 -3.57 17.43 -2.08
N MET A 250 -4.87 17.62 -2.32
CA MET A 250 -5.37 18.15 -3.60
C MET A 250 -4.80 19.53 -3.94
N ALA A 251 -4.69 20.42 -2.93
CA ALA A 251 -4.05 21.72 -3.11
C ALA A 251 -2.56 21.61 -3.45
N LEU A 252 -1.83 20.67 -2.84
CA LEU A 252 -0.43 20.38 -3.18
C LEU A 252 -0.29 19.87 -4.62
N LEU A 253 -1.20 19.00 -5.06
CA LEU A 253 -1.16 18.45 -6.42
C LEU A 253 -1.40 19.53 -7.49
N ARG A 254 -2.34 20.45 -7.25
CA ARG A 254 -2.54 21.63 -8.11
C ARG A 254 -1.30 22.53 -8.16
N LYS A 255 -0.64 22.74 -7.02
CA LYS A 255 0.64 23.48 -6.97
C LYS A 255 1.71 22.80 -7.83
N TYR A 256 1.83 21.47 -7.75
CA TYR A 256 2.86 20.73 -8.48
C TYR A 256 2.54 20.44 -9.95
N GLN A 257 1.28 20.58 -10.36
CA GLN A 257 0.84 20.47 -11.74
C GLN A 257 1.72 21.27 -12.70
N SER A 258 1.84 22.58 -12.47
CA SER A 258 2.63 23.48 -13.33
C SER A 258 4.14 23.29 -13.22
N LEU A 259 4.63 22.83 -12.06
CA LEU A 259 6.05 22.69 -11.77
C LEU A 259 6.64 21.39 -12.36
N TYR A 260 5.90 20.28 -12.25
CA TYR A 260 6.42 18.95 -12.53
C TYR A 260 5.59 18.14 -13.52
N GLY A 261 4.47 18.66 -14.01
CA GLY A 261 3.63 17.97 -14.99
C GLY A 261 2.76 16.88 -14.36
N VAL A 262 2.26 17.11 -13.14
CA VAL A 262 1.22 16.27 -12.54
C VAL A 262 -0.07 16.44 -13.34
N GLN A 263 -0.63 15.35 -13.87
CA GLN A 263 -1.77 15.40 -14.80
C GLN A 263 -3.03 14.72 -14.29
N ALA A 264 -2.89 13.70 -13.43
CA ALA A 264 -4.02 12.97 -12.89
C ALA A 264 -3.75 12.54 -11.45
N ALA A 265 -4.82 12.42 -10.67
CA ALA A 265 -4.77 11.95 -9.29
C ALA A 265 -6.02 11.12 -8.93
N HIS A 266 -5.81 9.95 -8.34
CA HIS A 266 -6.86 9.00 -7.97
C HIS A 266 -6.82 8.72 -6.47
N VAL A 267 -7.89 9.07 -5.76
CA VAL A 267 -7.97 8.80 -4.31
C VAL A 267 -8.19 7.30 -4.07
N TYR A 268 -7.44 6.72 -3.15
CA TYR A 268 -7.61 5.32 -2.71
C TYR A 268 -8.36 5.31 -1.38
N GLU A 269 -9.68 5.07 -1.32
CA GLU A 269 -10.52 4.54 -2.40
C GLU A 269 -12.01 4.96 -2.30
N LEU A 270 -12.87 4.49 -3.22
CA LEU A 270 -14.27 4.92 -3.33
C LEU A 270 -15.12 4.49 -2.14
N LEU A 271 -15.07 3.20 -1.79
CA LEU A 271 -15.90 2.56 -0.77
C LEU A 271 -15.00 1.99 0.31
N ASP A 272 -15.45 2.00 1.57
CA ASP A 272 -14.75 1.29 2.63
C ASP A 272 -14.80 -0.22 2.41
N GLU A 273 -13.75 -0.92 2.83
CA GLU A 273 -13.66 -2.37 2.83
C GLU A 273 -13.68 -2.91 4.28
N PRO A 274 -14.83 -2.84 4.99
CA PRO A 274 -14.90 -3.07 6.44
C PRO A 274 -14.47 -4.48 6.88
N TYR A 275 -14.40 -5.44 5.96
CA TYR A 275 -13.88 -6.79 6.25
C TYR A 275 -12.37 -6.80 6.53
N TRP A 276 -11.63 -5.75 6.18
CA TRP A 276 -10.24 -5.55 6.61
C TRP A 276 -10.13 -5.00 8.03
N ALA A 277 -11.23 -4.72 8.74
CA ALA A 277 -11.13 -4.10 10.05
C ALA A 277 -10.32 -5.00 11.02
N PRO A 278 -9.46 -4.40 11.86
CA PRO A 278 -9.26 -2.97 12.07
C PRO A 278 -8.08 -2.35 11.27
N SER A 279 -7.56 -3.04 10.25
CA SER A 279 -6.53 -2.52 9.34
C SER A 279 -6.94 -1.17 8.74
N TYR A 280 -5.98 -0.29 8.41
CA TYR A 280 -6.32 1.01 7.81
C TYR A 280 -7.06 0.85 6.48
N GLU A 281 -6.79 -0.23 5.75
CA GLU A 281 -7.46 -0.61 4.49
C GLU A 281 -8.99 -0.57 4.64
N ALA A 282 -9.51 -0.93 5.82
CA ALA A 282 -10.95 -0.93 6.09
C ALA A 282 -11.60 0.46 6.08
N TYR A 283 -10.78 1.52 6.18
CA TYR A 283 -11.22 2.88 6.48
C TYR A 283 -10.75 3.89 5.42
N MET A 284 -10.25 3.42 4.28
CA MET A 284 -9.73 4.27 3.20
C MET A 284 -10.84 4.91 2.34
N GLY A 285 -12.03 4.30 2.33
CA GLY A 285 -13.15 4.71 1.50
C GLY A 285 -13.65 6.13 1.73
N LEU A 286 -14.31 6.70 0.71
CA LEU A 286 -15.09 7.94 0.83
C LEU A 286 -16.55 7.68 1.24
N VAL A 287 -17.04 6.46 1.03
CA VAL A 287 -18.40 6.01 1.40
C VAL A 287 -18.28 4.83 2.35
N ARG A 288 -18.98 4.90 3.48
CA ARG A 288 -19.02 3.79 4.44
C ARG A 288 -19.81 2.63 3.86
N LEU A 289 -19.37 1.42 4.14
CA LEU A 289 -20.15 0.21 3.94
C LEU A 289 -20.49 -0.43 5.29
N LYS A 290 -21.65 -1.08 5.36
CA LYS A 290 -22.00 -1.99 6.45
C LYS A 290 -22.47 -3.32 5.89
N GLN A 291 -22.40 -4.35 6.72
CA GLN A 291 -22.93 -5.65 6.37
C GLN A 291 -24.46 -5.58 6.19
N GLY A 292 -24.92 -6.06 5.03
CA GLY A 292 -26.32 -6.28 4.71
C GLY A 292 -26.70 -7.76 4.90
N ASP A 293 -27.62 -8.26 4.08
CA ASP A 293 -28.05 -9.65 4.14
C ASP A 293 -26.95 -10.60 3.62
N GLY A 294 -26.62 -11.63 4.41
CA GLY A 294 -25.61 -12.62 4.05
C GLY A 294 -24.21 -12.01 3.92
N SER A 295 -23.57 -12.21 2.77
CA SER A 295 -22.26 -11.64 2.44
C SER A 295 -22.33 -10.30 1.70
N ALA A 296 -23.53 -9.74 1.48
CA ALA A 296 -23.68 -8.48 0.79
C ALA A 296 -23.35 -7.29 1.70
N PHE A 297 -22.75 -6.26 1.11
CA PHE A 297 -22.60 -4.94 1.71
C PHE A 297 -23.71 -4.00 1.22
N VAL A 298 -24.05 -3.03 2.05
CA VAL A 298 -24.91 -1.91 1.70
C VAL A 298 -24.24 -0.59 2.13
N PRO A 299 -24.47 0.53 1.41
CA PRO A 299 -23.90 1.81 1.82
C PRO A 299 -24.44 2.25 3.17
N ASP A 300 -23.57 2.83 3.99
CA ASP A 300 -23.86 3.42 5.30
C ASP A 300 -23.53 4.92 5.35
N GLY A 301 -23.77 5.58 4.22
CA GLY A 301 -23.62 7.02 4.06
C GLY A 301 -22.21 7.46 3.66
N GLN A 302 -22.15 8.70 3.16
CA GLN A 302 -20.92 9.36 2.74
C GLN A 302 -20.11 9.84 3.97
N LYS A 303 -18.78 9.79 3.88
CA LYS A 303 -17.89 10.40 4.87
C LYS A 303 -17.73 11.90 4.62
N PHE A 304 -17.19 12.63 5.59
CA PHE A 304 -16.84 14.05 5.39
C PHE A 304 -15.86 14.27 4.23
N ALA A 305 -14.97 13.31 3.98
CA ALA A 305 -14.04 13.33 2.86
C ALA A 305 -14.74 13.41 1.49
N TYR A 306 -15.85 12.67 1.32
CA TYR A 306 -16.64 12.69 0.08
C TYR A 306 -17.11 14.11 -0.26
N THR A 307 -17.77 14.77 0.68
CA THR A 307 -18.29 16.12 0.49
C THR A 307 -17.16 17.14 0.31
N ALA A 308 -16.09 17.03 1.09
CA ALA A 308 -14.95 17.95 1.02
C ALA A 308 -14.24 17.87 -0.34
N MET A 309 -13.99 16.66 -0.85
CA MET A 309 -13.39 16.47 -2.17
C MET A 309 -14.32 16.96 -3.28
N LYS A 310 -15.61 16.61 -3.23
CA LYS A 310 -16.61 17.09 -4.21
C LYS A 310 -16.60 18.62 -4.30
N GLN A 311 -16.59 19.30 -3.16
CA GLN A 311 -16.50 20.76 -3.11
C GLN A 311 -15.18 21.27 -3.70
N ALA A 312 -14.05 20.67 -3.31
CA ALA A 312 -12.73 21.08 -3.80
C ALA A 312 -12.53 20.88 -5.31
N ILE A 313 -13.22 19.90 -5.92
CA ILE A 313 -13.29 19.70 -7.37
C ILE A 313 -14.19 20.76 -8.00
N ALA A 314 -15.38 21.00 -7.43
CA ALA A 314 -16.36 21.95 -7.96
C ALA A 314 -15.88 23.42 -7.90
N ASP A 315 -15.09 23.81 -6.89
CA ASP A 315 -14.59 25.18 -6.73
C ASP A 315 -13.52 25.58 -7.75
N HIS A 316 -12.92 24.59 -8.43
CA HIS A 316 -11.93 24.80 -9.47
C HIS A 316 -12.24 23.88 -10.65
N PRO A 317 -13.34 24.13 -11.38
CA PRO A 317 -13.66 23.35 -12.56
C PRO A 317 -12.52 23.51 -13.57
N ALA A 318 -12.21 22.44 -14.32
CA ALA A 318 -11.14 22.43 -15.31
C ALA A 318 -11.27 23.64 -16.26
N ASP A 319 -10.44 24.67 -16.02
CA ASP A 319 -10.57 25.94 -16.72
C ASP A 319 -10.03 25.78 -18.15
N THR A 320 -10.85 26.16 -19.13
CA THR A 320 -10.56 26.07 -20.57
C THR A 320 -10.05 27.41 -21.08
N GLY A 321 -8.99 27.95 -20.49
CA GLY A 321 -8.39 29.20 -20.96
C GLY A 321 -7.15 29.65 -20.17
N PRO A 322 -6.23 30.43 -20.79
CA PRO A 322 -4.98 30.81 -20.16
C PRO A 322 -5.22 31.98 -19.22
N SER A 323 -4.99 31.78 -17.92
CA SER A 323 -5.02 32.88 -16.96
C SER A 323 -3.67 33.05 -16.27
N SER A 324 -3.01 34.13 -16.67
CA SER A 324 -1.86 34.73 -16.01
C SER A 324 -2.30 35.49 -14.76
N VAL A 325 -2.13 34.91 -13.57
CA VAL A 325 -2.09 35.70 -12.33
C VAL A 325 -1.08 35.08 -11.37
N THR A 326 0.01 35.79 -11.13
CA THR A 326 0.88 35.58 -9.96
C THR A 326 0.33 36.38 -8.78
N PRO A 327 0.06 35.77 -7.62
CA PRO A 327 0.01 36.50 -6.36
C PRO A 327 1.35 36.37 -5.61
N ALA A 328 1.81 37.50 -5.07
CA ALA A 328 2.97 37.58 -4.19
C ALA A 328 2.74 36.84 -2.87
N ILE A 329 3.77 36.14 -2.43
CA ILE A 329 3.81 35.31 -1.21
C ILE A 329 4.07 36.22 0.01
N PRO A 330 3.23 36.20 1.08
CA PRO A 330 3.63 36.71 2.38
C PRO A 330 4.65 35.74 3.02
N PRO A 331 5.65 36.22 3.78
CA PRO A 331 6.68 35.37 4.35
C PRO A 331 6.05 34.32 5.29
N PRO A 332 6.63 33.11 5.35
CA PRO A 332 6.07 32.02 6.13
C PRO A 332 5.99 32.41 7.60
N LYS A 333 4.78 32.40 8.15
CA LYS A 333 4.61 32.18 9.58
C LYS A 333 5.18 30.80 9.89
N GLU A 334 5.80 30.70 11.06
CA GLU A 334 6.61 29.58 11.57
C GLU A 334 6.16 28.20 11.06
N PRO A 335 7.12 27.30 10.78
CA PRO A 335 6.80 25.96 10.33
C PRO A 335 5.81 25.32 11.30
N PRO A 336 4.76 24.63 10.81
CA PRO A 336 3.95 23.80 11.68
C PRO A 336 4.90 22.85 12.39
N THR A 337 4.83 22.85 13.72
CA THR A 337 5.53 21.89 14.56
C THR A 337 5.34 20.52 13.95
N VAL A 338 6.45 19.87 13.61
CA VAL A 338 6.51 18.45 13.33
C VAL A 338 5.68 17.79 14.42
N ALA A 339 4.55 17.19 14.05
CA ALA A 339 3.78 16.38 14.98
C ALA A 339 4.78 15.36 15.53
N GLY A 340 5.03 15.44 16.84
CA GLY A 340 5.95 14.54 17.50
C GLY A 340 5.59 13.11 17.15
N ALA A 341 6.60 12.28 17.03
CA ALA A 341 6.45 10.83 17.06
C ALA A 341 5.43 10.45 18.15
N GLY A 342 4.38 9.72 17.75
CA GLY A 342 3.45 9.06 18.66
C GLY A 342 2.25 9.89 19.12
N THR A 343 1.25 10.06 18.26
CA THR A 343 -0.11 9.78 18.74
C THR A 343 -0.26 8.26 18.76
N VAL A 344 0.09 7.65 19.90
CA VAL A 344 -0.20 6.24 20.16
C VAL A 344 -1.72 6.12 20.10
N HIS A 345 -2.25 5.60 18.98
CA HIS A 345 -3.65 5.23 18.92
C HIS A 345 -3.81 3.93 19.70
N PRO A 346 -4.44 3.95 20.89
CA PRO A 346 -4.67 2.72 21.62
C PRO A 346 -5.56 1.83 20.77
N CYS A 347 -5.09 0.64 20.46
CA CYS A 347 -5.85 -0.38 19.77
C CYS A 347 -6.32 -1.43 20.77
N SER A 348 -7.42 -2.12 20.47
CA SER A 348 -7.85 -3.29 21.22
C SER A 348 -7.77 -4.53 20.34
N ILE A 349 -7.00 -5.49 20.79
CA ILE A 349 -6.91 -6.88 20.31
C ILE A 349 -8.26 -7.61 20.20
N ASP A 350 -9.28 -7.16 20.94
CA ASP A 350 -10.63 -7.74 20.89
C ASP A 350 -11.47 -7.16 19.75
N ASP A 351 -11.04 -6.07 19.13
CA ASP A 351 -11.71 -5.45 17.98
C ASP A 351 -11.40 -6.17 16.66
N PHE A 352 -10.47 -7.13 16.68
CA PHE A 352 -10.06 -7.88 15.50
C PHE A 352 -11.01 -9.04 15.21
N ASP A 353 -11.53 -9.10 13.98
CA ASP A 353 -12.28 -10.26 13.50
C ASP A 353 -11.33 -11.47 13.35
N ARG A 354 -11.54 -12.47 14.20
CA ARG A 354 -10.73 -13.70 14.24
C ARG A 354 -11.00 -14.65 13.09
N SER A 355 -12.02 -14.39 12.27
CA SER A 355 -12.35 -15.17 11.08
C SER A 355 -11.63 -14.69 9.82
N VAL A 356 -11.07 -13.47 9.83
CA VAL A 356 -10.39 -12.88 8.66
C VAL A 356 -8.88 -13.14 8.75
N PHE A 357 -8.43 -14.14 8.00
CA PHE A 357 -7.02 -14.50 7.90
C PHE A 357 -6.37 -13.83 6.68
N ALA A 358 -5.70 -12.70 6.90
CA ALA A 358 -4.97 -12.01 5.83
C ALA A 358 -3.73 -11.25 6.35
N PRO A 359 -2.69 -11.07 5.52
CA PRO A 359 -1.43 -10.43 5.93
C PRO A 359 -1.62 -9.03 6.51
N ALA A 360 -2.56 -8.23 5.98
CA ALA A 360 -2.87 -6.92 6.53
C ALA A 360 -3.42 -7.03 7.97
N ASN A 361 -4.42 -7.89 8.21
CA ASN A 361 -4.97 -8.10 9.56
C ASN A 361 -3.95 -8.69 10.52
N GLN A 362 -3.10 -9.60 10.05
CA GLN A 362 -2.00 -10.17 10.84
C GLN A 362 -0.98 -9.10 11.24
N ALA A 363 -0.59 -8.21 10.33
CA ALA A 363 0.30 -7.09 10.61
C ALA A 363 -0.30 -6.14 11.67
N ALA A 364 -1.55 -5.72 11.46
CA ALA A 364 -2.27 -4.87 12.41
C ALA A 364 -2.38 -5.53 13.79
N TYR A 365 -2.72 -6.83 13.86
CA TYR A 365 -2.83 -7.57 15.11
C TYR A 365 -1.48 -7.68 15.82
N ALA A 366 -0.41 -7.95 15.09
CA ALA A 366 0.95 -8.08 15.63
C ALA A 366 1.42 -6.78 16.30
N TYR A 367 1.24 -5.64 15.62
CA TYR A 367 1.54 -4.31 16.18
C TYR A 367 0.66 -4.01 17.39
N CYS A 368 -0.63 -4.32 17.32
CA CYS A 368 -1.54 -4.07 18.42
C CYS A 368 -1.20 -4.91 19.67
N LEU A 369 -0.86 -6.18 19.46
CA LEU A 369 -0.49 -7.11 20.53
C LEU A 369 0.80 -6.70 21.24
N ILE A 370 1.83 -6.31 20.48
CA ILE A 370 3.19 -6.12 21.02
C ILE A 370 3.46 -4.66 21.41
N LEU A 371 2.93 -3.70 20.65
CA LEU A 371 3.20 -2.26 20.80
C LEU A 371 1.98 -1.46 21.27
N HIS A 372 0.81 -2.07 21.41
CA HIS A 372 -0.43 -1.40 21.83
C HIS A 372 -0.84 -0.23 20.93
N ARG A 373 -0.46 -0.27 19.65
CA ARG A 373 -0.89 0.67 18.61
C ARG A 373 -1.09 -0.02 17.27
N MET A 374 -1.78 0.66 16.37
CA MET A 374 -1.84 0.26 14.96
C MET A 374 -0.52 0.58 14.23
N PRO A 375 -0.14 -0.21 13.21
CA PRO A 375 0.95 0.15 12.32
C PRO A 375 0.55 1.35 11.44
N SER A 376 1.52 2.16 11.04
CA SER A 376 1.36 3.08 9.91
C SER A 376 1.18 2.31 8.59
N PRO A 377 0.64 2.94 7.53
CA PRO A 377 0.52 2.30 6.22
C PRO A 377 1.84 1.74 5.69
N ALA A 378 2.94 2.49 5.81
CA ALA A 378 4.26 2.03 5.39
C ALA A 378 4.78 0.82 6.20
N GLU A 379 4.57 0.81 7.52
CA GLU A 379 4.93 -0.33 8.37
C GLU A 379 4.13 -1.59 8.00
N GLN A 380 2.81 -1.44 7.86
CA GLN A 380 1.93 -2.55 7.52
C GLN A 380 2.23 -3.09 6.12
N TRP A 381 2.49 -2.20 5.17
CA TRP A 381 2.92 -2.57 3.82
C TRP A 381 4.24 -3.36 3.84
N GLY A 382 5.25 -2.88 4.58
CA GLY A 382 6.52 -3.59 4.75
C GLY A 382 6.34 -5.01 5.28
N VAL A 383 5.40 -5.21 6.22
CA VAL A 383 5.03 -6.55 6.71
C VAL A 383 4.36 -7.39 5.62
N ILE A 384 3.38 -6.86 4.89
CA ILE A 384 2.69 -7.58 3.82
C ILE A 384 3.69 -8.06 2.76
N VAL A 385 4.66 -7.20 2.39
CA VAL A 385 5.72 -7.55 1.44
C VAL A 385 6.63 -8.65 1.98
N ALA A 386 7.00 -8.60 3.26
CA ALA A 386 7.78 -9.67 3.89
C ALA A 386 7.01 -10.99 3.92
N MET A 387 5.70 -10.95 4.21
CA MET A 387 4.84 -12.12 4.29
C MET A 387 4.53 -12.76 2.94
N LYS A 388 4.62 -12.01 1.83
CA LYS A 388 4.57 -12.60 0.48
C LYS A 388 5.75 -13.55 0.23
N LYS A 389 6.93 -13.28 0.82
CA LYS A 389 8.15 -14.09 0.65
C LYS A 389 8.22 -15.26 1.64
N ASP A 390 7.88 -14.98 2.89
CA ASP A 390 7.72 -16.00 3.94
C ASP A 390 6.34 -15.82 4.57
N PRO A 391 5.36 -16.68 4.25
CA PRO A 391 4.00 -16.58 4.80
C PRO A 391 3.92 -16.62 6.34
N SER A 392 5.03 -16.91 7.02
CA SER A 392 5.12 -16.87 8.47
C SER A 392 5.12 -15.44 9.01
N ILE A 393 4.24 -15.16 9.98
CA ILE A 393 4.24 -13.92 10.75
C ILE A 393 5.34 -13.89 11.84
N LEU A 394 5.98 -15.03 12.13
CA LEU A 394 6.94 -15.14 13.23
C LEU A 394 8.18 -14.25 13.07
N PRO A 395 8.81 -14.13 11.88
CA PRO A 395 9.90 -13.18 11.69
C PRO A 395 9.49 -11.73 11.97
N VAL A 396 8.25 -11.37 11.63
CA VAL A 396 7.67 -10.04 11.87
C VAL A 396 7.48 -9.80 13.37
N LEU A 397 6.84 -10.74 14.08
CA LEU A 397 6.68 -10.66 15.55
C LEU A 397 8.03 -10.55 16.25
N SER A 398 9.01 -11.32 15.79
CA SER A 398 10.39 -11.27 16.27
C SER A 398 11.03 -9.90 16.05
N HIS A 399 10.83 -9.31 14.87
CA HIS A 399 11.34 -7.99 14.54
C HIS A 399 10.70 -6.90 15.43
N ILE A 400 9.37 -6.90 15.57
CA ILE A 400 8.65 -5.95 16.42
C ILE A 400 9.11 -6.10 17.88
N ALA A 401 9.25 -7.32 18.39
CA ALA A 401 9.70 -7.58 19.76
C ALA A 401 11.18 -7.23 20.02
N ARG A 402 11.98 -6.98 18.97
CA ARG A 402 13.36 -6.45 19.07
C ARG A 402 13.43 -4.96 18.79
N SER A 403 12.30 -4.31 18.49
CA SER A 403 12.31 -2.90 18.17
C SER A 403 12.72 -2.04 19.38
N PRO A 404 13.40 -0.90 19.16
CA PRO A 404 13.65 0.08 20.21
C PRO A 404 12.36 0.52 20.91
N GLU A 405 11.27 0.60 20.15
CA GLU A 405 9.94 0.95 20.65
C GLU A 405 9.44 -0.04 21.69
N PHE A 406 9.51 -1.34 21.40
CA PHE A 406 9.14 -2.38 22.36
C PHE A 406 10.01 -2.32 23.63
N THR A 407 11.32 -2.17 23.45
CA THR A 407 12.28 -2.17 24.57
C THR A 407 12.06 -0.95 25.48
N ALA A 408 11.89 0.24 24.90
CA ALA A 408 11.71 1.49 25.63
C ALA A 408 10.36 1.55 26.37
N ALA A 409 9.30 0.97 25.80
CA ALA A 409 7.97 0.99 26.39
C ALA A 409 7.78 -0.07 27.49
N ASN A 410 8.49 -1.21 27.42
CA ASN A 410 8.09 -2.41 28.17
C ASN A 410 9.18 -3.06 29.03
N LEU A 411 10.46 -2.79 28.79
CA LEU A 411 11.57 -3.56 29.36
C LEU A 411 12.66 -2.64 29.95
N ALA A 412 12.38 -2.06 31.12
CA ALA A 412 13.34 -1.23 31.86
C ALA A 412 14.35 -2.05 32.72
N ASP A 413 14.11 -3.35 32.85
CA ASP A 413 14.89 -4.25 33.72
C ASP A 413 15.84 -5.14 32.91
N THR A 414 16.91 -5.63 33.55
CA THR A 414 17.87 -6.54 32.91
C THR A 414 17.26 -7.93 32.63
N PRO A 415 17.72 -8.65 31.60
CA PRO A 415 17.14 -9.94 31.18
C PRO A 415 17.02 -10.99 32.29
N GLY A 416 17.99 -11.05 33.22
CA GLY A 416 17.99 -11.96 34.36
C GLY A 416 17.11 -11.52 35.54
N ASN A 417 16.34 -10.44 35.42
CA ASN A 417 15.44 -9.94 36.46
C ASN A 417 14.09 -10.68 36.38
N PRO A 418 13.55 -11.22 37.50
CA PRO A 418 12.20 -11.80 37.52
C PRO A 418 11.11 -10.86 36.97
N LYS A 419 11.24 -9.55 37.15
CA LYS A 419 10.32 -8.56 36.59
C LYS A 419 10.35 -8.52 35.07
N TYR A 420 11.54 -8.64 34.48
CA TYR A 420 11.71 -8.72 33.02
C TYR A 420 10.96 -9.92 32.44
N VAL A 421 11.16 -11.10 33.05
CA VAL A 421 10.47 -12.34 32.64
C VAL A 421 8.96 -12.21 32.81
N ALA A 422 8.50 -11.71 33.96
CA ALA A 422 7.06 -11.53 34.21
C ALA A 422 6.40 -10.54 33.24
N ASN A 423 7.10 -9.45 32.86
CA ASN A 423 6.57 -8.49 31.90
C ASN A 423 6.36 -9.12 30.52
N LEU A 424 7.33 -9.90 30.03
CA LEU A 424 7.19 -10.61 28.75
C LEU A 424 6.04 -11.63 28.76
N TYR A 425 5.83 -12.32 29.88
CA TYR A 425 4.67 -13.20 30.06
C TYR A 425 3.35 -12.44 29.99
N ARG A 426 3.23 -11.29 30.67
CA ARG A 426 2.01 -10.48 30.62
C ARG A 426 1.75 -9.92 29.21
N LEU A 427 2.80 -9.47 28.53
CA LEU A 427 2.66 -8.84 27.22
C LEU A 427 2.32 -9.87 26.14
N LEU A 428 3.08 -10.95 26.05
CA LEU A 428 2.93 -11.93 24.97
C LEU A 428 1.88 -13.01 25.29
N LEU A 429 1.79 -13.46 26.55
CA LEU A 429 0.89 -14.56 26.95
C LEU A 429 -0.33 -14.10 27.78
N ARG A 430 -0.41 -12.82 28.15
CA ARG A 430 -1.53 -12.22 28.91
C ARG A 430 -1.82 -12.90 30.25
N ARG A 431 -0.78 -13.41 30.90
CA ARG A 431 -0.87 -13.97 32.26
C ARG A 431 0.42 -13.79 33.02
N GLU A 432 0.38 -14.06 34.32
CA GLU A 432 1.60 -14.22 35.12
C GLU A 432 2.30 -15.55 34.79
N PRO A 433 3.64 -15.60 34.82
CA PRO A 433 4.36 -16.86 34.82
C PRO A 433 4.05 -17.63 36.11
N ASP A 434 3.96 -18.95 36.02
CA ASP A 434 3.94 -19.79 37.23
C ASP A 434 5.33 -19.79 37.89
N ASN A 435 5.39 -20.18 39.17
CA ASN A 435 6.63 -20.16 39.94
C ASN A 435 7.74 -21.01 39.32
N GLY A 436 7.40 -22.11 38.65
CA GLY A 436 8.36 -23.00 37.99
C GLY A 436 8.95 -22.38 36.72
N GLY A 437 8.08 -21.87 35.84
CA GLY A 437 8.45 -21.16 34.62
C GLY A 437 9.30 -19.93 34.92
N LEU A 438 8.87 -19.07 35.86
CA LEU A 438 9.60 -17.87 36.26
C LEU A 438 11.01 -18.21 36.74
N SER A 439 11.15 -19.17 37.66
CA SER A 439 12.45 -19.58 38.21
C SER A 439 13.38 -20.13 37.12
N THR A 440 12.84 -20.95 36.22
CA THR A 440 13.59 -21.59 35.14
C THR A 440 14.15 -20.55 34.16
N TYR A 441 13.31 -19.66 33.65
CA TYR A 441 13.73 -18.63 32.70
C TYR A 441 14.71 -17.64 33.32
N VAL A 442 14.46 -17.20 34.56
CA VAL A 442 15.39 -16.32 35.29
C VAL A 442 16.76 -16.97 35.45
N SER A 443 16.81 -18.27 35.80
CA SER A 443 18.07 -19.01 35.95
C SER A 443 18.85 -19.08 34.63
N ARG A 444 18.18 -19.47 33.54
CA ARG A 444 18.79 -19.59 32.20
C ARG A 444 19.26 -18.25 31.64
N LEU A 445 18.53 -17.16 31.90
CA LEU A 445 18.93 -15.80 31.51
C LEU A 445 20.11 -15.26 32.35
N LYS A 446 20.18 -15.60 33.65
CA LYS A 446 21.31 -15.23 34.51
C LYS A 446 22.59 -15.99 34.20
N SER A 447 22.48 -17.27 33.85
CA SER A 447 23.63 -18.11 33.49
C SER A 447 24.16 -17.81 32.09
N GLY A 448 23.41 -17.08 31.26
CA GLY A 448 23.74 -16.84 29.85
C GLY A 448 23.45 -18.04 28.95
N GLU A 449 22.80 -19.09 29.47
CA GLU A 449 22.32 -20.23 28.68
C GLU A 449 21.24 -19.81 27.67
N LEU A 450 20.45 -18.80 28.03
CA LEU A 450 19.41 -18.21 27.20
C LEU A 450 19.64 -16.70 27.08
N THR A 451 19.58 -16.17 25.86
CA THR A 451 19.57 -14.72 25.61
C THR A 451 18.15 -14.16 25.68
N SER A 452 18.01 -12.84 25.86
CA SER A 452 16.70 -12.18 25.77
C SER A 452 15.95 -12.50 24.48
N ASP A 453 16.67 -12.48 23.35
CA ASP A 453 16.08 -12.74 22.04
C ASP A 453 15.59 -14.18 21.93
N GLN A 454 16.39 -15.14 22.39
CA GLN A 454 15.97 -16.54 22.41
C GLN A 454 14.77 -16.76 23.35
N PHE A 455 14.72 -16.07 24.49
CA PHE A 455 13.58 -16.16 25.39
C PHE A 455 12.29 -15.64 24.75
N VAL A 456 12.33 -14.46 24.10
CA VAL A 456 11.19 -13.92 23.36
C VAL A 456 10.75 -14.90 22.27
N MET A 457 11.70 -15.50 21.54
CA MET A 457 11.38 -16.51 20.52
C MET A 457 10.77 -17.78 21.13
N GLU A 458 11.27 -18.28 22.26
CA GLU A 458 10.67 -19.42 22.96
C GLU A 458 9.20 -19.13 23.34
N LEU A 459 8.87 -17.90 23.76
CA LEU A 459 7.49 -17.50 24.04
C LEU A 459 6.64 -17.41 22.77
N LEU A 460 7.11 -16.74 21.71
CA LEU A 460 6.38 -16.59 20.44
C LEU A 460 6.13 -17.94 19.74
N HIS A 461 7.03 -18.91 19.93
CA HIS A 461 6.87 -20.27 19.40
C HIS A 461 6.04 -21.20 20.30
N SER A 462 5.69 -20.77 21.52
CA SER A 462 4.94 -21.60 22.45
C SER A 462 3.54 -21.93 21.91
N TYR A 463 3.07 -23.15 22.22
CA TYR A 463 1.70 -23.57 21.91
C TYR A 463 0.67 -22.57 22.48
N GLU A 464 0.91 -22.09 23.70
CA GLU A 464 0.07 -21.11 24.37
C GLU A 464 -0.08 -19.83 23.54
N PHE A 465 1.04 -19.19 23.18
CA PHE A 465 1.01 -17.98 22.36
C PHE A 465 0.25 -18.19 21.05
N ARG A 466 0.52 -19.30 20.36
CA ARG A 466 -0.13 -19.62 19.09
C ARG A 466 -1.63 -19.84 19.24
N SER A 467 -2.06 -20.55 20.29
CA SER A 467 -3.46 -20.86 20.54
C SER A 467 -4.29 -19.63 20.95
N THR A 468 -3.69 -18.70 21.70
CA THR A 468 -4.39 -17.48 22.15
C THR A 468 -4.46 -16.41 21.07
N ASN A 469 -3.54 -16.43 20.10
CA ASN A 469 -3.42 -15.42 19.04
C ASN A 469 -3.72 -16.01 17.65
N ALA A 470 -4.84 -16.72 17.50
CA ALA A 470 -5.22 -17.38 16.25
C ALA A 470 -5.29 -16.44 15.02
N VAL A 471 -5.51 -15.13 15.21
CA VAL A 471 -5.45 -14.14 14.12
C VAL A 471 -4.08 -14.17 13.41
N LEU A 472 -3.00 -14.44 14.16
CA LEU A 472 -1.63 -14.48 13.65
C LEU A 472 -1.30 -15.80 12.94
N PHE A 473 -1.99 -16.89 13.28
CA PHE A 473 -1.60 -18.23 12.88
C PHE A 473 -2.76 -18.94 12.19
N ASN A 474 -2.53 -19.42 10.96
CA ASN A 474 -3.53 -20.22 10.27
C ASN A 474 -3.88 -21.44 11.15
N SER A 475 -5.17 -21.64 11.45
CA SER A 475 -5.65 -22.78 12.23
C SER A 475 -5.56 -24.11 11.46
N ASP A 476 -5.24 -24.09 10.17
CA ASP A 476 -5.15 -25.30 9.36
C ASP A 476 -3.70 -25.80 9.22
N GLY A 477 -3.28 -26.55 10.24
CA GLY A 477 -2.34 -27.67 10.08
C GLY A 477 -2.99 -28.91 9.44
N ALA A 478 -4.02 -28.73 8.60
CA ALA A 478 -4.56 -29.80 7.76
C ALA A 478 -4.02 -29.59 6.34
N ALA A 479 -3.10 -30.45 5.94
CA ALA A 479 -2.52 -30.49 4.61
C ALA A 479 -3.61 -30.41 3.52
N VAL A 480 -3.48 -29.46 2.60
CA VAL A 480 -4.10 -29.56 1.28
C VAL A 480 -3.00 -30.02 0.33
N GLN A 481 -3.15 -31.28 -0.11
CA GLN A 481 -2.46 -31.83 -1.28
C GLN A 481 -3.00 -31.20 -2.56
#